data_AF-A0A357R3H1-F1
#
_entry.id   AF-A0A357R3H1-F1
#
_cell.length_a   1.000
_cell.length_b   1.000
_cell.length_c   1.000
_cell.angle_alpha   90.00
_cell.angle_beta   90.00
_cell.angle_gamma   90.00
#
_symmetry.space_group_name_H-M   'P 1'
#
loop_
_entity.id
_entity.type
_entity.pdbx_description
1 polymer ?
#
loop_
_entity_poly.entity_id
_entity_poly.type
_entity_poly.pdbx_seq_one_letter_code
_entity_poly.pdbx_strand_id
1 'polypeptide(L)'
;SMILAETSEGRQAALAQLLPIQQQDFYGIFKAMAGLPVTVRLLDPPLHEFLPSAEKLAVEVALLEAGKGDVSKLSETRTLLRQVRNLQEANPMLGNRGCRLGLIYPEIYQMQVEAILNAAAQLLSEGVDVKAEIMIPLVSHRNELERMRELVATTRDRVAEETGKQLDILIGTMIELPRACVTADEIAEHADFFSFGT
;
A
#
# COMPACT_ATOMS: atom_id res chain seq x y z
N SER A 1 3.76 9.39 11.94
CA SER A 1 3.84 8.75 10.61
C SER A 1 2.61 7.87 10.42
N MET A 2 2.25 7.50 9.17
CA MET A 2 1.09 6.62 8.86
C MET A 2 1.05 5.36 9.75
N ILE A 3 2.22 4.79 10.01
CA ILE A 3 2.42 3.52 10.73
C ILE A 3 2.18 3.65 12.23
N LEU A 4 2.49 4.82 12.80
CA LEU A 4 2.41 5.09 14.23
C LEU A 4 1.11 5.80 14.61
N ALA A 5 0.24 6.09 13.63
CA ALA A 5 -1.05 6.72 13.87
C ALA A 5 -2.00 5.72 14.55
N GLU A 6 -2.37 6.03 15.79
CA GLU A 6 -3.31 5.24 16.59
C GLU A 6 -4.77 5.46 16.17
N THR A 7 -5.06 6.57 15.46
CA THR A 7 -6.39 6.89 14.95
C THR A 7 -6.44 6.88 13.42
N SER A 8 -7.63 6.63 12.88
CA SER A 8 -7.88 6.67 11.44
C SER A 8 -7.58 8.06 10.86
N GLU A 9 -7.95 9.12 11.58
CA GLU A 9 -7.74 10.51 11.16
C GLU A 9 -6.25 10.85 11.07
N GLY A 10 -5.46 10.42 12.06
CA GLY A 10 -4.00 10.60 12.05
C GLY A 10 -3.34 9.86 10.89
N ARG A 11 -3.87 8.68 10.53
CA ARG A 11 -3.38 7.90 9.38
C ARG A 11 -3.73 8.59 8.06
N GLN A 12 -4.96 9.05 7.89
CA GLN A 12 -5.39 9.79 6.71
C GLN A 12 -4.57 11.08 6.51
N ALA A 13 -4.29 11.84 7.57
CA ALA A 13 -3.46 13.03 7.48
C ALA A 13 -2.03 12.72 7.00
N ALA A 14 -1.45 11.59 7.43
CA ALA A 14 -0.15 11.14 6.96
C ALA A 14 -0.20 10.64 5.50
N LEU A 15 -1.26 9.91 5.14
CA LEU A 15 -1.48 9.43 3.78
C LEU A 15 -1.66 10.57 2.78
N ALA A 16 -2.33 11.65 3.18
CA ALA A 16 -2.52 12.85 2.36
C ALA A 16 -1.17 13.53 1.99
N GLN A 17 -0.14 13.39 2.83
CA GLN A 17 1.21 13.88 2.52
C GLN A 17 1.93 12.97 1.52
N LEU A 18 1.63 11.66 1.52
CA LEU A 18 2.23 10.68 0.61
C LEU A 18 1.58 10.70 -0.78
N LEU A 19 0.29 11.00 -0.85
CA LEU A 19 -0.49 11.03 -2.08
C LEU A 19 0.18 11.84 -3.22
N PRO A 20 0.54 13.13 -3.05
CA PRO A 20 1.13 13.91 -4.13
C PRO A 20 2.52 13.40 -4.55
N ILE A 21 3.27 12.79 -3.62
CA ILE A 21 4.58 12.22 -3.91
C ILE A 21 4.42 10.98 -4.80
N GLN A 22 3.54 10.04 -4.41
CA GLN A 22 3.29 8.84 -5.20
C GLN A 22 2.65 9.15 -6.55
N GLN A 23 1.71 10.11 -6.61
CA GLN A 23 1.12 10.53 -7.87
C GLN A 23 2.19 11.04 -8.84
N GLN A 24 3.13 11.84 -8.36
CA GLN A 24 4.21 12.37 -9.19
C GLN A 24 5.14 11.26 -9.71
N ASP A 25 5.44 10.25 -8.88
CA ASP A 25 6.23 9.09 -9.28
C ASP A 25 5.51 8.27 -10.36
N PHE A 26 4.22 7.95 -10.14
CA PHE A 26 3.42 7.22 -11.13
C PHE A 26 3.24 8.01 -12.43
N TYR A 27 3.06 9.33 -12.35
CA TYR A 27 3.03 10.18 -13.54
C TYR A 27 4.31 10.04 -14.34
N GLY A 28 5.47 10.08 -13.69
CA GLY A 28 6.77 9.88 -14.34
C GLY A 28 6.89 8.51 -15.02
N ILE A 29 6.51 7.45 -14.31
CA ILE A 29 6.56 6.07 -14.81
C ILE A 29 5.64 5.88 -16.02
N PHE A 30 4.37 6.26 -15.90
CA PHE A 30 3.39 6.10 -16.98
C PHE A 30 3.74 6.94 -18.20
N LYS A 31 4.27 8.15 -18.01
CA LYS A 31 4.74 8.98 -19.11
C LYS A 31 5.90 8.35 -19.87
N ALA A 32 6.84 7.73 -19.16
CA ALA A 32 7.95 7.01 -19.77
C ALA A 32 7.49 5.76 -20.54
N MET A 33 6.37 5.16 -20.12
CA MET A 33 5.81 3.92 -20.67
C MET A 33 4.62 4.17 -21.60
N ALA A 34 4.52 5.35 -22.22
CA ALA A 34 3.41 5.71 -23.09
C ALA A 34 3.11 4.62 -24.14
N GLY A 35 1.85 4.15 -24.18
CA GLY A 35 1.37 3.09 -25.07
C GLY A 35 1.62 1.65 -24.61
N LEU A 36 2.39 1.45 -23.54
CA LEU A 36 2.72 0.13 -22.97
C LEU A 36 1.99 -0.11 -21.64
N PRO A 37 1.63 -1.37 -21.32
CA PRO A 37 1.04 -1.71 -20.04
C PRO A 37 2.04 -1.53 -18.89
N VAL A 38 1.56 -1.01 -17.77
CA VAL A 38 2.32 -0.85 -16.53
C VAL A 38 1.53 -1.44 -15.37
N THR A 39 2.00 -2.59 -14.87
CA THR A 39 1.41 -3.26 -13.73
C THR A 39 2.02 -2.74 -12.42
N VAL A 40 1.18 -2.15 -11.57
CA VAL A 40 1.57 -1.62 -10.27
C VAL A 40 1.11 -2.56 -9.17
N ARG A 41 2.06 -3.13 -8.43
CA ARG A 41 1.78 -3.91 -7.23
C ARG A 41 1.52 -2.98 -6.04
N LEU A 42 0.41 -3.18 -5.34
CA LEU A 42 0.12 -2.42 -4.12
C LEU A 42 1.07 -2.79 -2.97
N LEU A 43 1.02 -2.03 -1.87
CA LEU A 43 1.94 -2.18 -0.75
C LEU A 43 1.94 -3.63 -0.23
N ASP A 44 3.13 -4.22 -0.23
CA ASP A 44 3.38 -5.61 0.11
C ASP A 44 4.15 -5.77 1.42
N PRO A 45 5.24 -5.01 1.72
CA PRO A 45 6.00 -5.21 2.96
C PRO A 45 5.18 -4.96 4.23
N PRO A 46 5.47 -5.68 5.33
CA PRO A 46 4.90 -5.39 6.64
C PRO A 46 5.37 -4.03 7.17
N LEU A 47 4.54 -3.40 8.00
CA LEU A 47 4.78 -2.03 8.45
C LEU A 47 6.07 -1.83 9.27
N HIS A 48 6.54 -2.86 9.97
CA HIS A 48 7.75 -2.75 10.79
C HIS A 48 9.03 -2.54 9.96
N GLU A 49 9.04 -2.90 8.67
CA GLU A 49 10.20 -2.66 7.79
C GLU A 49 10.50 -1.18 7.56
N PHE A 50 9.50 -0.31 7.77
CA PHE A 50 9.63 1.13 7.63
C PHE A 50 9.96 1.84 8.96
N LEU A 51 10.15 1.08 10.05
CA LEU A 51 10.44 1.62 11.37
C LEU A 51 11.90 1.37 11.79
N PRO A 52 12.48 2.19 12.68
CA PRO A 52 13.79 1.90 13.27
C PRO A 52 13.79 0.56 14.02
N SER A 53 14.94 -0.10 14.09
CA SER A 53 15.02 -1.38 14.82
C SER A 53 14.76 -1.19 16.31
N ALA A 54 14.07 -2.15 16.92
CA ALA A 54 13.75 -2.15 18.35
C ALA A 54 15.02 -2.07 19.22
N GLU A 55 16.12 -2.67 18.76
CA GLU A 55 17.43 -2.64 19.43
C GLU A 55 18.01 -1.22 19.49
N LYS A 56 17.98 -0.50 18.35
CA LYS A 56 18.46 0.90 18.29
C LYS A 56 17.63 1.78 19.20
N LEU A 57 16.31 1.64 19.15
CA LEU A 57 15.39 2.39 20.01
C LEU A 57 15.57 2.05 21.50
N ALA A 58 15.84 0.79 21.84
CA ALA A 58 16.11 0.40 23.22
C ALA A 58 17.41 1.01 23.76
N VAL A 59 18.47 1.04 22.94
CA VAL A 59 19.72 1.72 23.28
C VAL A 59 19.50 3.21 23.44
N GLU A 60 18.74 3.84 22.53
CA GLU A 60 18.42 5.27 22.61
C GLU A 60 17.64 5.62 23.89
N VAL A 61 16.61 4.82 24.23
CA VAL A 61 15.87 4.98 25.49
C VAL A 61 16.81 4.89 26.69
N ALA A 62 17.70 3.90 26.74
CA ALA A 62 18.64 3.74 27.86
C ALA A 62 19.63 4.91 27.99
N LEU A 63 20.09 5.47 26.86
CA LEU A 63 20.96 6.66 26.86
C LEU A 63 20.21 7.90 27.38
N LEU A 64 18.97 8.12 26.92
CA LEU A 64 18.12 9.22 27.36
C LEU A 64 17.77 9.12 28.85
N GLU A 65 17.49 7.91 29.36
CA GLU A 65 17.26 7.65 30.79
C GLU A 65 18.50 7.96 31.65
N ALA A 66 19.70 7.74 31.10
CA ALA A 66 20.96 8.09 31.75
C ALA A 66 21.33 9.59 31.62
N GLY A 67 20.42 10.43 31.11
CA GLY A 67 20.64 11.87 30.90
C GLY A 67 21.57 12.19 29.74
N LYS A 68 21.87 11.23 28.87
CA LYS A 68 22.71 11.44 27.68
C LYS A 68 21.82 11.75 26.48
N GLY A 69 21.57 13.03 26.25
CA GLY A 69 20.81 13.54 25.10
C GLY A 69 19.66 14.44 25.51
N ASP A 70 18.72 14.64 24.58
CA ASP A 70 17.54 15.47 24.81
C ASP A 70 16.45 14.68 25.54
N VAL A 71 16.41 14.81 26.87
CA VAL A 71 15.48 14.08 27.76
C VAL A 71 14.00 14.36 27.40
N SER A 72 13.70 15.49 26.73
CA SER A 72 12.33 15.78 26.30
C SER A 72 11.78 14.74 25.32
N LYS A 73 12.65 14.07 24.56
CA LYS A 73 12.30 13.02 23.60
C LYS A 73 12.04 11.65 24.24
N LEU A 74 12.41 11.46 25.51
CA LEU A 74 12.34 10.15 26.17
C LEU A 74 10.93 9.53 26.11
N SER A 75 9.89 10.35 26.32
CA SER A 75 8.50 9.89 26.25
C SER A 75 8.13 9.39 24.86
N GLU A 76 8.49 10.16 23.82
CA GLU A 76 8.23 9.82 22.42
C GLU A 76 9.00 8.56 22.00
N THR A 77 10.30 8.48 22.30
CA THR A 77 11.14 7.32 21.95
C THR A 77 10.68 6.04 22.66
N ARG A 78 10.19 6.13 23.91
CA ARG A 78 9.58 4.98 24.62
C ARG A 78 8.28 4.52 23.98
N THR A 79 7.43 5.44 23.56
CA THR A 79 6.18 5.11 22.84
C THR A 79 6.51 4.42 21.51
N LEU A 80 7.46 4.97 20.76
CA LEU A 80 7.92 4.40 19.51
C LEU A 80 8.49 2.98 19.69
N LEU A 81 9.36 2.77 20.70
CA LEU A 81 9.89 1.44 21.02
C LEU A 81 8.77 0.42 21.32
N ARG A 82 7.74 0.84 22.06
CA ARG A 82 6.59 -0.01 22.37
C ARG A 82 5.81 -0.38 21.11
N GLN A 83 5.55 0.60 20.24
CA GLN A 83 4.86 0.37 18.97
C GLN A 83 5.64 -0.55 18.03
N VAL A 84 6.96 -0.35 17.90
CA VAL A 84 7.83 -1.22 17.11
C VAL A 84 7.78 -2.66 17.63
N ARG A 85 7.88 -2.86 18.95
CA ARG A 85 7.78 -4.19 19.55
C ARG A 85 6.42 -4.85 19.34
N ASN A 86 5.34 -4.07 19.34
CA ASN A 86 3.99 -4.60 19.06
C ASN A 86 3.82 -5.04 17.60
N LEU A 87 4.54 -4.40 16.67
CA LEU A 87 4.54 -4.74 15.25
C LEU A 87 5.59 -5.80 14.88
N GLN A 88 6.43 -6.24 15.82
CA GLN A 88 7.38 -7.32 15.59
C GLN A 88 6.64 -8.65 15.48
N GLU A 89 6.91 -9.35 14.39
CA GLU A 89 6.34 -10.66 14.12
C GLU A 89 7.47 -11.69 14.18
N ALA A 90 7.15 -12.91 14.65
CA ALA A 90 8.12 -14.00 14.68
C ALA A 90 8.58 -14.37 13.25
N ASN A 91 7.67 -14.32 12.28
CA ASN A 91 7.92 -14.63 10.87
C ASN A 91 7.30 -13.55 9.95
N PRO A 92 8.00 -12.42 9.71
CA PRO A 92 7.50 -11.31 8.89
C PRO A 92 7.04 -11.70 7.48
N MET A 93 7.68 -12.70 6.87
CA MET A 93 7.31 -13.19 5.54
C MET A 93 5.89 -13.77 5.49
N LEU A 94 5.37 -14.29 6.60
CA LEU A 94 4.03 -14.88 6.70
C LEU A 94 3.06 -14.02 7.51
N GLY A 95 3.48 -12.82 7.91
CA GLY A 95 2.77 -11.95 8.82
C GLY A 95 1.70 -11.08 8.17
N ASN A 96 1.43 -9.94 8.82
CA ASN A 96 0.43 -8.98 8.41
C ASN A 96 0.99 -8.03 7.32
N ARG A 97 0.91 -8.51 6.08
CA ARG A 97 1.49 -7.87 4.89
C ARG A 97 0.56 -8.05 3.68
N GLY A 98 0.88 -7.40 2.56
CA GLY A 98 0.09 -7.49 1.31
C GLY A 98 -1.41 -7.20 1.50
N CYS A 99 -2.29 -7.96 0.85
CA CYS A 99 -3.74 -7.72 0.91
C CYS A 99 -4.32 -7.76 2.33
N ARG A 100 -3.70 -8.49 3.25
CA ARG A 100 -4.14 -8.55 4.67
C ARG A 100 -4.06 -7.18 5.32
N LEU A 101 -2.98 -6.45 5.03
CA LEU A 101 -2.79 -5.09 5.50
C LEU A 101 -3.82 -4.15 4.88
N GLY A 102 -4.08 -4.29 3.57
CA GLY A 102 -5.11 -3.53 2.86
C GLY A 102 -6.54 -3.82 3.33
N LEU A 103 -6.81 -5.02 3.84
CA LEU A 103 -8.11 -5.37 4.43
C LEU A 103 -8.30 -4.74 5.81
N ILE A 104 -7.24 -4.64 6.62
CA ILE A 104 -7.30 -4.05 7.96
C ILE A 104 -7.27 -2.51 7.90
N TYR A 105 -6.46 -1.95 6.98
CA TYR A 105 -6.26 -0.52 6.80
C TYR A 105 -6.53 -0.12 5.34
N PRO A 106 -7.81 -0.16 4.90
CA PRO A 106 -8.18 0.08 3.50
C PRO A 106 -7.75 1.45 2.97
N GLU A 107 -7.64 2.46 3.83
CA GLU A 107 -7.19 3.79 3.48
C GLU A 107 -5.77 3.81 2.86
N ILE A 108 -4.91 2.84 3.20
CA ILE A 108 -3.57 2.73 2.62
C ILE A 108 -3.69 2.38 1.13
N TYR A 109 -4.45 1.34 0.81
CA TYR A 109 -4.65 0.91 -0.58
C TYR A 109 -5.46 1.94 -1.35
N GLN A 110 -6.46 2.57 -0.72
CA GLN A 110 -7.24 3.63 -1.32
C GLN A 110 -6.35 4.80 -1.78
N MET A 111 -5.43 5.26 -0.92
CA MET A 111 -4.49 6.33 -1.27
C MET A 111 -3.57 5.92 -2.43
N GLN A 112 -3.03 4.70 -2.44
CA GLN A 112 -2.18 4.23 -3.54
C GLN A 112 -2.93 4.15 -4.86
N VAL A 113 -4.15 3.60 -4.83
CA VAL A 113 -5.03 3.51 -5.99
C VAL A 113 -5.38 4.90 -6.51
N GLU A 114 -5.73 5.83 -5.61
CA GLU A 114 -5.97 7.22 -5.96
C GLU A 114 -4.75 7.89 -6.60
N ALA A 115 -3.53 7.67 -6.07
CA ALA A 115 -2.30 8.18 -6.66
C ALA A 115 -2.08 7.68 -8.09
N ILE A 116 -2.29 6.38 -8.32
CA ILE A 116 -2.19 5.72 -9.64
C ILE A 116 -3.20 6.34 -10.61
N LEU A 117 -4.45 6.47 -10.17
CA LEU A 117 -5.55 6.93 -11.01
C LEU A 117 -5.45 8.42 -11.36
N ASN A 118 -5.08 9.26 -10.39
CA ASN A 118 -4.86 10.68 -10.64
C ASN A 118 -3.71 10.91 -11.61
N ALA A 119 -2.62 10.14 -11.49
CA ALA A 119 -1.51 10.20 -12.44
C ALA A 119 -1.95 9.79 -13.86
N ALA A 120 -2.72 8.71 -13.98
CA ALA A 120 -3.28 8.26 -15.25
C ALA A 120 -4.25 9.30 -15.85
N ALA A 121 -5.18 9.84 -15.06
CA ALA A 121 -6.15 10.85 -15.49
C ALA A 121 -5.47 12.14 -15.99
N GLN A 122 -4.41 12.56 -15.30
CA GLN A 122 -3.61 13.71 -15.72
C GLN A 122 -2.96 13.46 -17.08
N LEU A 123 -2.30 12.32 -17.27
CA LEU A 123 -1.67 11.97 -18.55
C LEU A 123 -2.66 11.78 -19.69
N LEU A 124 -3.83 11.21 -19.42
CA LEU A 124 -4.94 11.13 -20.38
C LEU A 124 -5.45 12.53 -20.78
N SER A 125 -5.39 13.51 -19.87
CA SER A 125 -5.70 14.91 -20.18
C SER A 125 -4.65 15.55 -21.10
N GLU A 126 -3.40 15.09 -21.00
CA GLU A 126 -2.29 15.51 -21.86
C GLU A 126 -2.23 14.73 -23.20
N GLY A 127 -3.17 13.79 -23.43
CA GLY A 127 -3.24 13.00 -24.65
C GLY A 127 -2.23 11.84 -24.72
N VAL A 128 -1.67 11.42 -23.57
CA VAL A 128 -0.79 10.26 -23.48
C VAL A 128 -1.62 8.98 -23.34
N ASP A 129 -1.30 7.95 -24.12
CA ASP A 129 -1.90 6.62 -24.00
C ASP A 129 -1.35 5.91 -22.74
N VAL A 130 -2.18 5.79 -21.70
CA VAL A 130 -1.82 5.15 -20.43
C VAL A 130 -2.58 3.85 -20.27
N LYS A 131 -1.84 2.77 -19.98
CA LYS A 131 -2.38 1.42 -19.75
C LYS A 131 -1.98 0.94 -18.37
N ALA A 132 -2.63 1.50 -17.34
CA ALA A 132 -2.35 1.17 -15.96
C ALA A 132 -3.09 -0.11 -15.54
N GLU A 133 -2.39 -1.00 -14.83
CA GLU A 133 -2.95 -2.21 -14.24
C GLU A 133 -2.63 -2.23 -12.74
N ILE A 134 -3.58 -2.62 -11.91
CA ILE A 134 -3.41 -2.68 -10.46
C ILE A 134 -3.38 -4.14 -10.03
N MET A 135 -2.34 -4.51 -9.28
CA MET A 135 -2.13 -5.88 -8.81
C MET A 135 -2.15 -5.97 -7.29
N ILE A 136 -3.03 -6.83 -6.79
CA ILE A 136 -3.18 -7.11 -5.36
C ILE A 136 -2.22 -8.25 -4.93
N PRO A 137 -1.28 -8.01 -4.00
CA PRO A 137 -0.34 -9.01 -3.52
C PRO A 137 -0.93 -9.92 -2.43
N LEU A 138 -0.36 -11.10 -2.24
CA LEU A 138 -0.60 -12.06 -1.16
C LEU A 138 -2.04 -12.59 -1.02
N VAL A 139 -2.82 -12.55 -2.10
CA VAL A 139 -4.16 -13.12 -2.11
C VAL A 139 -4.08 -14.64 -1.95
N SER A 140 -4.94 -15.18 -1.11
CA SER A 140 -5.08 -16.62 -0.87
C SER A 140 -6.50 -17.14 -1.08
N HIS A 141 -7.50 -16.25 -1.05
CA HIS A 141 -8.93 -16.58 -1.10
C HIS A 141 -9.70 -15.57 -1.97
N ARG A 142 -10.71 -16.04 -2.73
CA ARG A 142 -11.55 -15.18 -3.60
C ARG A 142 -12.09 -13.93 -2.90
N ASN A 143 -12.68 -14.06 -1.72
CA ASN A 143 -13.20 -12.94 -0.93
C ASN A 143 -12.16 -11.85 -0.60
N GLU A 144 -10.88 -12.21 -0.47
CA GLU A 144 -9.82 -11.20 -0.26
C GLU A 144 -9.66 -10.35 -1.52
N LEU A 145 -9.63 -10.98 -2.69
CA LEU A 145 -9.54 -10.28 -3.97
C LEU A 145 -10.82 -9.52 -4.30
N GLU A 146 -11.99 -10.13 -4.10
CA GLU A 146 -13.30 -9.50 -4.29
C GLU A 146 -13.36 -8.17 -3.54
N ARG A 147 -13.01 -8.19 -2.24
CA ARG A 147 -13.03 -6.98 -1.41
C ARG A 147 -12.04 -5.92 -1.87
N MET A 148 -10.84 -6.33 -2.29
CA MET A 148 -9.84 -5.40 -2.82
C MET A 148 -10.25 -4.83 -4.17
N ARG A 149 -10.89 -5.63 -5.04
CA ARG A 149 -11.44 -5.18 -6.32
C ARG A 149 -12.54 -4.14 -6.12
N GLU A 150 -13.45 -4.35 -5.17
CA GLU A 150 -14.49 -3.37 -4.80
C GLU A 150 -13.88 -2.04 -4.35
N LEU A 151 -12.82 -2.08 -3.53
CA LEU A 151 -12.12 -0.88 -3.07
C LEU A 151 -11.51 -0.12 -4.25
N VAL A 152 -10.85 -0.83 -5.16
CA VAL A 152 -10.24 -0.23 -6.36
C VAL A 152 -11.32 0.36 -7.27
N ALA A 153 -12.40 -0.37 -7.53
CA ALA A 153 -13.52 0.08 -8.37
C ALA A 153 -14.20 1.32 -7.80
N THR A 154 -14.49 1.33 -6.50
CA THR A 154 -15.09 2.48 -5.82
C THR A 154 -14.20 3.72 -5.92
N THR A 155 -12.89 3.54 -5.74
CA THR A 155 -11.91 4.65 -5.85
C THR A 155 -11.79 5.14 -7.29
N ARG A 156 -11.78 4.23 -8.26
CA ARG A 156 -11.80 4.54 -9.70
C ARG A 156 -13.01 5.39 -10.07
N ASP A 157 -14.20 4.98 -9.65
CA ASP A 157 -15.43 5.66 -10.04
C ASP A 157 -15.46 7.10 -9.48
N ARG A 158 -15.01 7.28 -8.23
CA ARG A 158 -14.85 8.61 -7.62
C ARG A 158 -13.84 9.47 -8.40
N VAL A 159 -12.65 8.96 -8.69
CA VAL A 159 -11.61 9.73 -9.41
C VAL A 159 -12.05 10.02 -10.85
N ALA A 160 -12.75 9.11 -11.51
CA ALA A 160 -13.30 9.31 -12.83
C ALA A 160 -14.35 10.43 -12.85
N GLU A 161 -15.22 10.49 -11.84
CA GLU A 161 -16.18 11.58 -11.66
C GLU A 161 -15.48 12.93 -11.41
N GLU A 162 -14.50 12.97 -10.52
CA GLU A 162 -13.76 14.19 -10.16
C GLU A 162 -12.93 14.75 -11.34
N THR A 163 -12.34 13.88 -12.15
CA THR A 163 -11.45 14.27 -13.26
C THR A 163 -12.16 14.35 -14.61
N GLY A 164 -13.36 13.79 -14.73
CA GLY A 164 -14.08 13.65 -15.99
C GLY A 164 -13.38 12.72 -16.99
N LYS A 165 -12.47 11.85 -16.54
CA LYS A 165 -11.74 10.90 -17.37
C LYS A 165 -12.25 9.48 -17.19
N GLN A 166 -12.39 8.75 -18.30
CA GLN A 166 -12.60 7.32 -18.25
C GLN A 166 -11.27 6.62 -17.93
N LEU A 167 -11.27 5.83 -16.85
CA LEU A 167 -10.08 5.15 -16.32
C LEU A 167 -10.24 3.64 -16.47
N ASP A 168 -10.01 3.15 -17.69
CA ASP A 168 -10.06 1.72 -18.00
C ASP A 168 -8.79 1.03 -17.49
N ILE A 169 -8.85 0.55 -16.25
CA ILE A 169 -7.77 -0.17 -15.58
C ILE A 169 -8.13 -1.65 -15.43
N LEU A 170 -7.11 -2.51 -15.52
CA LEU A 170 -7.24 -3.92 -15.16
C LEU A 170 -6.89 -4.12 -13.68
N ILE A 171 -7.63 -4.98 -13.01
CA ILE A 171 -7.41 -5.36 -11.61
C ILE A 171 -7.10 -6.85 -11.57
N GLY A 172 -5.86 -7.17 -11.23
CA GLY A 172 -5.37 -8.55 -11.14
C GLY A 172 -4.77 -8.86 -9.78
N THR A 173 -4.19 -10.05 -9.70
CA THR A 173 -3.57 -10.51 -8.46
C THR A 173 -2.28 -11.27 -8.71
N MET A 174 -1.41 -11.23 -7.71
CA MET A 174 -0.24 -12.08 -7.67
C MET A 174 -0.62 -13.47 -7.17
N ILE A 175 -0.27 -14.50 -7.95
CA ILE A 175 -0.39 -15.90 -7.56
C ILE A 175 0.96 -16.31 -6.94
N GLU A 176 1.07 -16.13 -5.63
CA GLU A 176 2.30 -16.37 -4.86
C GLU A 176 2.08 -17.25 -3.60
N LEU A 177 0.83 -17.62 -3.32
CA LEU A 177 0.48 -18.54 -2.23
C LEU A 177 -0.03 -19.86 -2.79
N PRO A 178 0.41 -21.03 -2.25
CA PRO A 178 -0.04 -22.33 -2.75
C PRO A 178 -1.56 -22.48 -2.77
N ARG A 179 -2.26 -21.91 -1.78
CA ARG A 179 -3.73 -21.91 -1.75
C ARG A 179 -4.32 -21.21 -2.98
N ALA A 180 -3.77 -20.06 -3.37
CA ALA A 180 -4.23 -19.31 -4.54
C ALA A 180 -4.06 -20.11 -5.84
N CYS A 181 -2.99 -20.90 -5.96
CA CYS A 181 -2.81 -21.81 -7.09
C CYS A 181 -3.86 -22.92 -7.14
N VAL A 182 -4.22 -23.49 -5.97
CA VAL A 182 -5.18 -24.60 -5.88
C VAL A 182 -6.62 -24.13 -6.11
N THR A 183 -6.97 -22.91 -5.70
CA THR A 183 -8.31 -22.31 -5.87
C THR A 183 -8.30 -21.21 -6.92
N ALA A 184 -7.47 -21.35 -7.96
CA ALA A 184 -7.25 -20.30 -8.96
C ALA A 184 -8.49 -20.03 -9.81
N ASP A 185 -9.33 -21.04 -10.01
CA ASP A 185 -10.63 -20.95 -10.69
C ASP A 185 -11.57 -19.97 -9.97
N GLU A 186 -11.67 -20.07 -8.65
CA GLU A 186 -12.46 -19.15 -7.83
C GLU A 186 -11.90 -17.73 -7.82
N ILE A 187 -10.56 -17.58 -7.78
CA ILE A 187 -9.90 -16.27 -7.78
C ILE A 187 -10.08 -15.58 -9.15
N ALA A 188 -10.08 -16.34 -10.24
CA ALA A 188 -10.24 -15.82 -11.60
C ALA A 188 -11.59 -15.13 -11.83
N GLU A 189 -12.63 -15.45 -11.05
CA GLU A 189 -13.92 -14.72 -11.10
C GLU A 189 -13.79 -13.22 -10.80
N HIS A 190 -12.74 -12.83 -10.07
CA HIS A 190 -12.49 -11.46 -9.64
C HIS A 190 -11.16 -10.87 -10.17
N ALA A 191 -10.40 -11.61 -10.97
CA ALA A 191 -9.10 -11.17 -11.50
C ALA A 191 -9.15 -10.98 -13.01
N ASP A 192 -8.68 -9.84 -13.50
CA ASP A 192 -8.53 -9.60 -14.94
C ASP A 192 -7.24 -10.24 -15.49
N PHE A 193 -6.24 -10.47 -14.62
CA PHE A 193 -4.98 -11.13 -14.95
C PHE A 193 -4.33 -11.77 -13.70
N PHE A 194 -3.41 -12.71 -13.95
CA PHE A 194 -2.53 -13.29 -12.94
C PHE A 194 -1.07 -12.95 -13.22
N SER A 195 -0.32 -12.72 -12.14
CA SER A 195 1.14 -12.62 -12.16
C SER A 195 1.74 -13.62 -11.18
N PHE A 196 2.61 -14.52 -11.63
CA PHE A 196 3.19 -15.54 -10.75
C PHE A 196 4.37 -14.96 -9.97
N GLY A 197 4.23 -14.91 -8.63
CA GLY A 197 5.33 -14.59 -7.72
C GLY A 197 6.02 -15.86 -7.27
N THR A 198 6.98 -16.33 -8.06
CA THR A 198 7.73 -17.59 -7.82
C THR A 198 8.88 -17.42 -6.83
#